data_AF-A0A952ETR4-F1
#
_entry.id   AF-A0A952ETR4-F1
#
_cell.length_a   1.000
_cell.length_b   1.000
_cell.length_c   1.000
_cell.angle_alpha   90.00
_cell.angle_beta   90.00
_cell.angle_gamma   90.00
#
_symmetry.space_group_name_H-M   'P 1'
#
loop_
_entity.id
_entity.type
_entity.pdbx_description
1 polymer ?
#
loop_
_entity_poly.entity_id
_entity_poly.type
_entity_poly.pdbx_seq_one_letter_code
_entity_poly.pdbx_strand_id
1 'polypeptide(L)'
;MSIQSEQRVLREVVLEQLTTGEIRAYRMWLPPLTDPTPVNELVERDRLRQPLRFGLGIMDEPRRHRQEVWGIDVSAAGGNIAVGGAPQTGKSTFLQTLVLSAAATHTPK
;
A
#
# COMPACT_ATOMS: atom_id res chain seq x y z
N MET A 1 -20.84 10.48 -49.40
CA MET A 1 -20.54 10.04 -48.02
C MET A 1 -19.34 10.86 -47.55
N SER A 2 -19.61 12.02 -46.96
CA SER A 2 -18.57 12.99 -46.57
C SER A 2 -17.91 12.49 -45.29
N ILE A 3 -16.64 12.08 -45.39
CA ILE A 3 -15.82 11.74 -44.23
C ILE A 3 -15.37 13.08 -43.66
N GLN A 4 -16.11 13.60 -42.67
CA GLN A 4 -15.64 14.73 -41.88
C GLN A 4 -14.43 14.25 -41.09
N SER A 5 -13.24 14.73 -41.47
CA SER A 5 -12.02 14.57 -40.69
C SER A 5 -12.21 15.31 -39.37
N GLU A 6 -12.33 14.57 -38.27
CA GLU A 6 -12.30 15.11 -36.91
C GLU A 6 -11.01 15.93 -36.74
N GLN A 7 -11.14 17.23 -36.55
CA GLN A 7 -10.00 18.10 -36.25
C GLN A 7 -9.48 17.74 -34.85
N ARG A 8 -8.48 16.86 -34.76
CA ARG A 8 -7.78 16.60 -33.50
C ARG A 8 -6.94 17.81 -33.11
N VAL A 9 -6.94 18.13 -31.82
CA VAL A 9 -6.14 19.23 -31.28
C VAL A 9 -4.66 18.85 -31.40
N LEU A 10 -3.82 19.73 -31.97
CA LEU A 10 -2.38 19.45 -32.18
C LEU A 10 -1.68 18.94 -30.91
N ARG A 11 -2.08 19.46 -29.73
CA ARG A 11 -1.61 19.00 -28.42
C ARG A 11 -1.85 17.50 -28.20
N GLU A 12 -3.02 16.99 -28.55
CA GLU A 12 -3.38 15.58 -28.35
C GLU A 12 -2.54 14.68 -29.24
N VAL A 13 -2.39 15.06 -30.52
CA VAL A 13 -1.55 14.33 -31.48
C VAL A 13 -0.09 14.27 -31.02
N VAL A 14 0.46 15.40 -30.55
CA VAL A 14 1.83 15.46 -30.03
C VAL A 14 1.98 14.59 -28.77
N LEU A 15 1.02 14.64 -27.83
CA LEU A 15 1.06 13.79 -26.63
C LEU A 15 0.98 12.31 -26.99
N GLU A 16 0.10 11.91 -27.91
CA GLU A 16 -0.07 10.53 -28.37
C GLU A 16 1.24 10.00 -28.97
N GLN A 17 1.88 10.78 -29.85
CA GLN A 17 3.18 10.42 -30.44
C GLN A 17 4.29 10.31 -29.39
N LEU A 18 4.33 11.19 -28.39
CA LEU A 18 5.34 11.14 -27.31
C LEU A 18 5.11 9.99 -26.31
N THR A 19 3.87 9.55 -26.12
CA THR A 19 3.54 8.43 -25.21
C THR A 19 3.98 7.05 -25.72
N THR A 20 4.37 6.95 -26.99
CA THR A 20 4.87 5.69 -27.59
C THR A 20 6.29 5.32 -27.14
N GLY A 21 7.02 6.21 -26.47
CA GLY A 21 8.33 5.93 -25.91
C GLY A 21 8.27 5.13 -24.60
N GLU A 22 9.17 4.16 -24.43
CA GLU A 22 9.21 3.27 -23.25
C GLU A 22 9.84 3.89 -21.99
N ILE A 23 10.30 5.15 -22.05
CA ILE A 23 10.99 5.77 -20.92
C ILE A 23 9.97 6.15 -19.83
N ARG A 24 9.89 5.32 -18.79
CA ARG A 24 9.15 5.64 -17.57
C ARG A 24 9.97 6.58 -16.70
N ALA A 25 9.46 7.79 -16.48
CA ALA A 25 10.03 8.71 -15.50
C ALA A 25 10.10 8.05 -14.12
N TYR A 26 11.15 8.34 -13.37
CA TYR A 26 11.26 7.92 -11.97
C TYR A 26 10.10 8.51 -11.15
N ARG A 27 9.33 7.65 -10.49
CA ARG A 27 8.21 8.07 -9.65
C ARG A 27 8.70 8.52 -8.28
N MET A 28 8.93 9.81 -8.15
CA MET A 28 9.23 10.44 -6.85
C MET A 28 7.98 10.49 -5.95
N TRP A 29 6.82 10.80 -6.52
CA TRP A 29 5.53 10.77 -5.80
C TRP A 29 4.81 9.46 -6.07
N LEU A 30 4.67 8.65 -5.04
CA LEU A 30 3.84 7.45 -5.08
C LEU A 30 2.36 7.81 -4.94
N PRO A 31 1.44 6.96 -5.43
CA PRO A 31 0.01 7.17 -5.23
C PRO A 31 -0.30 7.32 -3.73
N PRO A 32 -1.20 8.24 -3.34
CA PRO A 32 -1.62 8.37 -1.95
C PRO A 32 -2.27 7.07 -1.45
N LEU A 33 -2.06 6.74 -0.18
CA LEU A 33 -2.68 5.57 0.47
C LEU A 33 -4.15 5.86 0.82
N THR A 34 -5.02 5.87 -0.18
CA THR A 34 -6.47 6.10 -0.02
C THR A 34 -7.22 4.84 0.40
N ASP A 35 -6.84 3.71 -0.18
CA ASP A 35 -7.53 2.44 -0.01
C ASP A 35 -6.72 1.51 0.91
N PRO A 36 -7.33 0.96 1.96
CA PRO A 36 -6.65 0.04 2.85
C PRO A 36 -6.31 -1.27 2.12
N THR A 37 -5.10 -1.79 2.36
CA THR A 37 -4.69 -3.10 1.83
C THR A 37 -5.31 -4.22 2.69
N PRO A 38 -5.99 -5.20 2.10
CA PRO A 38 -6.58 -6.30 2.85
C PRO A 38 -5.49 -7.22 3.44
N VAL A 39 -5.82 -7.92 4.54
CA VAL A 39 -4.83 -8.68 5.33
C VAL A 39 -4.13 -9.76 4.51
N ASN A 40 -4.83 -10.47 3.63
CA ASN A 40 -4.23 -11.50 2.77
C ASN A 40 -3.13 -10.92 1.88
N GLU A 41 -3.39 -9.79 1.21
CA GLU A 41 -2.40 -9.12 0.37
C GLU A 41 -1.27 -8.52 1.21
N LEU A 42 -1.60 -7.96 2.37
CA LEU A 42 -0.61 -7.38 3.27
C LEU A 42 0.39 -8.43 3.74
N VAL A 43 -0.14 -9.59 4.15
CA VAL A 43 0.66 -10.75 4.52
C VAL A 43 1.50 -11.13 3.31
N GLU A 44 0.92 -11.42 2.13
CA GLU A 44 1.64 -11.80 0.90
C GLU A 44 2.80 -10.85 0.53
N ARG A 45 2.62 -9.54 0.70
CA ARG A 45 3.62 -8.52 0.38
C ARG A 45 4.69 -8.35 1.45
N ASP A 46 4.48 -8.84 2.68
CA ASP A 46 5.42 -8.69 3.77
C ASP A 46 6.68 -9.54 3.53
N ARG A 47 7.77 -8.87 3.13
CA ARG A 47 9.09 -9.47 2.91
C ARG A 47 9.91 -9.62 4.19
N LEU A 48 9.47 -8.99 5.28
CA LEU A 48 10.17 -8.98 6.57
C LEU A 48 9.55 -9.95 7.56
N ARG A 49 8.66 -10.85 7.10
CA ARG A 49 8.02 -11.86 7.93
C ARG A 49 9.05 -12.67 8.71
N GLN A 50 8.81 -12.78 10.01
CA GLN A 50 9.57 -13.57 10.95
C GLN A 50 8.64 -13.99 12.10
N PRO A 51 8.99 -15.02 12.89
CA PRO A 51 8.18 -15.42 14.04
C PRO A 51 7.89 -14.22 14.95
N LEU A 52 6.64 -14.11 15.40
CA LEU A 52 6.17 -13.03 16.29
C LEU A 52 6.30 -11.60 15.69
N ARG A 53 6.38 -11.48 14.37
CA ARG A 53 6.19 -10.21 13.67
C ARG A 53 4.92 -10.24 12.83
N PHE A 54 4.11 -9.20 12.94
CA PHE A 54 2.82 -9.10 12.25
C PHE A 54 2.77 -7.85 11.38
N GLY A 55 2.55 -8.03 10.07
CA GLY A 55 2.25 -6.92 9.16
C GLY A 55 0.86 -6.35 9.44
N LEU A 56 0.75 -5.02 9.57
CA LEU A 56 -0.48 -4.33 9.99
C LEU A 56 -0.95 -3.22 9.04
N GLY A 57 -0.10 -2.77 8.10
CA GLY A 57 -0.49 -1.81 7.08
C GLY A 57 0.65 -1.45 6.15
N ILE A 58 0.43 -0.44 5.31
CA ILE A 58 1.47 0.14 4.45
C ILE A 58 1.94 1.44 5.08
N MET A 59 3.25 1.59 5.28
CA MET A 59 3.86 2.83 5.71
C MET A 59 4.39 3.58 4.50
N ASP A 60 3.99 4.84 4.39
CA ASP A 60 4.51 5.78 3.40
C ASP A 60 5.77 6.44 3.94
N GLU A 61 6.88 6.33 3.19
CA GLU A 61 8.15 6.98 3.48
C GLU A 61 8.50 7.96 2.33
N PRO A 62 7.92 9.18 2.29
CA PRO A 62 8.06 10.09 1.17
C PRO A 62 9.51 10.46 0.86
N ARG A 63 10.35 10.63 1.89
CA ARG A 63 11.80 10.95 1.71
C ARG A 63 12.58 9.84 1.00
N ARG A 64 12.07 8.61 1.03
CA ARG A 64 12.67 7.44 0.37
C ARG A 64 11.92 7.05 -0.90
N HIS A 65 10.82 7.75 -1.23
CA HIS A 65 9.91 7.41 -2.33
C HIS A 65 9.47 5.94 -2.27
N ARG A 66 9.07 5.47 -1.08
CA ARG A 66 8.71 4.06 -0.82
C ARG A 66 7.43 3.95 -0.01
N GLN A 67 6.65 2.92 -0.35
CA GLN A 67 5.48 2.46 0.40
C GLN A 67 5.66 0.97 0.64
N GLU A 68 5.93 0.59 1.88
CA GLU A 68 6.29 -0.79 2.25
C GLU A 68 5.41 -1.30 3.38
N VAL A 69 5.34 -2.63 3.54
CA VAL A 69 4.59 -3.25 4.63
C VAL A 69 5.23 -2.86 5.96
N TRP A 70 4.43 -2.23 6.81
CA TRP A 70 4.75 -1.96 8.19
C TRP A 70 4.12 -2.99 9.10
N GLY A 71 4.88 -3.37 10.12
CA GLY A 71 4.46 -4.35 11.10
C GLY A 71 5.17 -4.14 12.43
N ILE A 72 4.70 -4.86 13.44
CA ILE A 72 5.26 -4.83 14.78
C ILE A 72 5.94 -6.15 15.08
N ASP A 73 7.04 -6.09 15.82
CA ASP A 73 7.76 -7.25 16.33
C ASP A 73 7.49 -7.38 17.84
N VAL A 74 6.90 -8.50 18.24
CA VAL A 74 6.54 -8.78 19.63
C VAL A 74 7.39 -9.89 20.26
N SER A 75 8.52 -10.26 19.63
CA SER A 75 9.39 -11.37 20.07
C SER A 75 10.13 -11.12 21.40
N ALA A 76 10.25 -9.87 21.84
CA ALA A 76 11.02 -9.47 23.03
C ALA A 76 10.21 -8.52 23.94
N ALA A 77 10.84 -7.49 24.52
CA ALA A 77 10.18 -6.52 25.41
C ALA A 77 9.02 -5.73 24.76
N GLY A 78 8.79 -5.90 23.45
CA GLY A 78 7.68 -5.33 22.68
C GLY A 78 6.35 -6.10 22.73
N GLY A 79 6.21 -7.08 23.64
CA GLY A 79 5.00 -7.91 23.72
C GLY A 79 3.70 -7.17 24.07
N ASN A 80 3.80 -6.03 24.77
CA ASN A 80 2.63 -5.25 25.19
C ASN A 80 2.34 -4.13 24.19
N ILE A 81 1.11 -4.09 23.67
CA ILE A 81 0.69 -3.12 22.67
C ILE A 81 -0.43 -2.25 23.25
N ALA A 82 -0.28 -0.92 23.15
CA ALA A 82 -1.33 0.03 23.47
C ALA A 82 -1.82 0.70 22.17
N VAL A 83 -3.15 0.76 21.98
CA VAL A 83 -3.78 1.39 20.81
C VAL A 83 -4.66 2.55 21.28
N GLY A 84 -4.30 3.77 20.86
CA GLY A 84 -5.01 5.00 21.22
C GLY A 84 -5.61 5.71 20.00
N GLY A 85 -6.65 6.52 20.22
CA GLY A 85 -7.30 7.30 19.17
C GLY A 85 -8.73 7.74 19.52
N ALA A 86 -9.21 8.82 18.91
CA ALA A 86 -10.56 9.35 19.10
C ALA A 86 -11.66 8.35 18.68
N PRO A 87 -12.95 8.55 19.01
CA PRO A 87 -14.03 7.71 18.49
C PRO A 87 -13.97 7.57 16.95
N GLN A 88 -14.31 6.37 16.44
CA GLN A 88 -14.36 6.06 15.00
C GLN A 88 -13.03 6.19 14.20
N THR A 89 -11.88 6.21 14.87
CA THR A 89 -10.54 6.25 14.22
C THR A 89 -9.97 4.87 13.83
N GLY A 90 -10.80 3.82 13.80
CA GLY A 90 -10.36 2.49 13.34
C GLY A 90 -9.61 1.63 14.38
N LYS A 91 -9.61 2.00 15.67
CA LYS A 91 -8.97 1.19 16.75
C LYS A 91 -9.41 -0.28 16.75
N SER A 92 -10.71 -0.56 16.65
CA SER A 92 -11.24 -1.93 16.62
C SER A 92 -10.79 -2.67 15.35
N THR A 93 -10.79 -1.98 14.21
CA THR A 93 -10.29 -2.53 12.94
C THR A 93 -8.81 -2.87 13.03
N PHE A 94 -7.99 -2.00 13.64
CA PHE A 94 -6.57 -2.27 13.86
C PHE A 94 -6.33 -3.53 14.70
N LEU A 95 -7.09 -3.69 15.80
CA LEU A 95 -7.00 -4.89 16.63
C LEU A 95 -7.44 -6.15 15.88
N GLN A 96 -8.50 -6.06 15.07
CA GLN A 96 -8.93 -7.16 14.20
C GLN A 96 -7.84 -7.52 13.18
N THR A 97 -7.22 -6.53 12.53
CA THR A 97 -6.09 -6.72 11.61
C THR A 97 -4.92 -7.42 12.30
N LEU A 98 -4.58 -7.02 13.53
CA LEU A 98 -3.53 -7.68 14.31
C LEU A 98 -3.83 -9.16 14.55
N VAL A 99 -5.02 -9.48 15.04
CA VAL A 99 -5.43 -10.87 15.29
C VAL A 99 -5.45 -11.69 14.00
N LEU A 100 -5.99 -11.14 12.91
CA LEU A 100 -6.05 -11.82 11.62
C LEU A 100 -4.66 -12.02 11.00
N SER A 101 -3.77 -11.03 11.11
CA SER A 101 -2.39 -11.13 10.63
C SER A 101 -1.61 -12.21 11.41
N ALA A 102 -1.79 -12.25 12.74
CA ALA A 102 -1.22 -13.31 13.58
C ALA A 102 -1.76 -14.70 13.19
N ALA A 103 -3.09 -14.85 13.07
CA ALA A 103 -3.71 -16.11 12.70
C ALA A 103 -3.35 -16.58 11.27
N ALA A 104 -3.12 -15.65 10.34
CA ALA A 104 -2.70 -15.96 8.97
C ALA A 104 -1.24 -16.41 8.88
N THR A 105 -0.41 -16.10 9.88
CA THR A 105 1.04 -16.35 9.86
C THR A 105 1.49 -17.38 10.90
N HIS A 106 0.66 -17.69 11.89
CA HIS A 106 0.98 -18.58 13.00
C HIS A 106 -0.15 -19.58 13.23
N THR A 107 0.23 -20.77 13.70
CA THR A 107 -0.73 -21.76 14.15
C THR A 107 -1.29 -21.41 15.53
N PRO A 108 -2.46 -21.93 15.91
CA PRO A 108 -2.98 -21.80 17.29
C PRO A 108 -2.12 -22.47 18.37
N LYS A 109 -1.13 -23.26 17.97
CA LYS A 109 -0.12 -23.91 18.83
C LYS A 109 1.20 -23.23 18.58
#